data_AF-A0A1G1MH44-F1
#
_entry.id   AF-A0A1G1MH44-F1
#
_cell.length_a   1.000
_cell.length_b   1.000
_cell.length_c   1.000
_cell.angle_alpha   90.00
_cell.angle_beta   90.00
_cell.angle_gamma   90.00
#
_symmetry.space_group_name_H-M   'P 1'
#
loop_
_entity.id
_entity.type
_entity.pdbx_description
1 polymer ?
#
loop_
_entity_poly.entity_id
_entity_poly.type
_entity_poly.pdbx_seq_one_letter_code
_entity_poly.pdbx_strand_id
1 'polypeptide(L)'
;MGWAESSPSTATVSGASRSGAAQPAAIVDVDFGDYTSQTLTTKAWDALNAGEYATAEVYATKCLELYQMQAAQQSTQLTDFAPKDQAFTYWALNDVATCTFILGQVRLSQGRVKEGQEAFNTVIEQYPFAQCWDPRGWFWKVAEAASDKLTTLGTPYDFGDYRSETLTTKAWNALAQTDDKGVELYVKKCVSLYEAKAKEQQAGLADFATNDKVFDSWALNDVATCYFILGESLLQQKRYDEAKAAFERVINDFAFAQCWDPKGWFWKVAVGSRDRLNKILVLSGN
;
A
#
# COMPACT_ATOMS: atom_id res chain seq x y z
N MET A 1 -49.38 20.30 65.89
CA MET A 1 -48.76 19.14 65.23
C MET A 1 -48.48 19.58 63.79
N GLY A 2 -47.31 19.88 63.29
CA GLY A 2 -45.94 19.63 63.72
C GLY A 2 -45.12 19.49 62.42
N TRP A 3 -44.70 20.64 61.87
CA TRP A 3 -43.53 20.90 60.99
C TRP A 3 -43.21 20.00 59.80
N ALA A 4 -43.15 20.57 58.59
CA ALA A 4 -41.87 20.97 57.96
C ALA A 4 -42.08 21.43 56.50
N GLU A 5 -41.62 22.64 56.20
CA GLU A 5 -41.55 23.25 54.86
C GLU A 5 -40.38 22.64 54.06
N SER A 6 -40.62 22.29 52.80
CA SER A 6 -39.62 21.74 51.88
C SER A 6 -39.02 22.83 50.98
N SER A 7 -37.69 22.98 51.05
CA SER A 7 -36.85 23.86 50.23
C SER A 7 -36.68 23.37 48.77
N PRO A 8 -36.20 24.22 47.84
CA PRO A 8 -36.13 23.91 46.41
C PRO A 8 -34.84 23.17 46.00
N SER A 9 -35.00 22.32 44.99
CA SER A 9 -34.00 21.46 44.35
C SER A 9 -32.94 22.24 43.56
N THR A 10 -31.67 22.15 43.97
CA THR A 10 -30.49 22.52 43.18
C THR A 10 -29.85 21.28 42.54
N ALA A 11 -29.82 21.27 41.20
CA ALA A 11 -29.19 20.24 40.39
C ALA A 11 -27.67 20.27 40.56
N THR A 12 -27.08 19.12 40.92
CA THR A 12 -25.63 18.91 40.98
C THR A 12 -25.14 18.37 39.64
N VAL A 13 -24.35 19.17 38.93
CA VAL A 13 -23.58 18.74 37.76
C VAL A 13 -22.34 17.99 38.26
N SER A 14 -22.27 16.68 38.05
CA SER A 14 -21.06 15.88 38.29
C SER A 14 -20.15 15.92 37.06
N GLY A 15 -19.26 16.91 36.99
CA GLY A 15 -18.14 16.92 36.04
C GLY A 15 -16.98 16.09 36.57
N ALA A 16 -16.99 14.78 36.33
CA ALA A 16 -15.82 13.94 36.58
C ALA A 16 -14.87 14.04 35.37
N SER A 17 -13.79 14.79 35.54
CA SER A 17 -12.63 14.81 34.65
C SER A 17 -12.03 13.41 34.52
N ARG A 18 -12.18 12.77 33.36
CA ARG A 18 -11.35 11.61 33.00
C ARG A 18 -10.02 12.11 32.46
N SER A 19 -9.06 12.30 33.35
CA SER A 19 -7.64 12.26 33.00
C SER A 19 -7.36 10.85 32.45
N GLY A 20 -7.21 10.74 31.13
CA GLY A 20 -6.77 9.53 30.46
C GLY A 20 -5.29 9.29 30.74
N ALA A 21 -4.97 8.77 31.93
CA ALA A 21 -3.69 8.13 32.15
C ALA A 21 -3.68 6.85 31.31
N ALA A 22 -2.73 6.75 30.37
CA ALA A 22 -2.49 5.52 29.62
C ALA A 22 -2.26 4.37 30.62
N GLN A 23 -3.07 3.32 30.52
CA GLN A 23 -2.82 2.11 31.29
C GLN A 23 -1.44 1.56 30.91
N PRO A 24 -0.62 1.11 31.89
CA PRO A 24 0.63 0.46 31.58
C PRO A 24 0.37 -0.78 30.73
N ALA A 25 1.12 -0.94 29.64
CA ALA A 25 1.02 -2.08 28.76
C ALA A 25 1.20 -3.37 29.58
N ALA A 26 0.27 -4.32 29.43
CA ALA A 26 0.38 -5.64 30.05
C ALA A 26 1.69 -6.30 29.58
N ILE A 27 2.46 -6.86 30.51
CA ILE A 27 3.67 -7.60 30.18
C ILE A 27 3.25 -8.86 29.43
N VAL A 28 3.59 -8.92 28.14
CA VAL A 28 3.39 -10.13 27.32
C VAL A 28 4.63 -11.01 27.50
N ASP A 29 4.47 -12.13 28.21
CA ASP A 29 5.52 -13.15 28.35
C ASP A 29 5.48 -14.06 27.12
N VAL A 30 6.58 -14.11 26.37
CA VAL A 30 6.67 -14.85 25.10
C VAL A 30 7.91 -15.72 25.05
N ASP A 31 7.79 -16.90 24.43
CA ASP A 31 8.95 -17.72 24.09
C ASP A 31 9.65 -17.15 22.86
N PHE A 32 10.88 -16.67 23.02
CA PHE A 32 11.73 -16.15 21.95
C PHE A 32 12.41 -17.23 21.09
N GLY A 33 12.31 -18.51 21.47
CA GLY A 33 12.99 -19.61 20.77
C GLY A 33 14.51 -19.53 20.89
N ASP A 34 15.22 -19.73 19.78
CA ASP A 34 16.69 -19.72 19.72
C ASP A 34 17.28 -18.31 19.63
N TYR A 35 16.46 -17.26 19.75
CA TYR A 35 16.82 -15.85 19.66
C TYR A 35 17.41 -15.42 18.31
N THR A 36 17.46 -16.28 17.29
CA THR A 36 17.95 -15.89 15.98
C THR A 36 17.04 -14.86 15.34
N SER A 37 17.60 -13.98 14.51
CA SER A 37 16.84 -12.97 13.78
C SER A 37 15.73 -13.60 12.93
N GLN A 38 16.00 -14.76 12.33
CA GLN A 38 15.04 -15.51 11.53
C GLN A 38 13.87 -16.02 12.40
N THR A 39 14.16 -16.64 13.55
CA THR A 39 13.12 -17.14 14.46
C THR A 39 12.25 -16.00 14.99
N LEU A 40 12.86 -14.89 15.40
CA LEU A 40 12.14 -13.72 15.89
C LEU A 40 11.27 -13.09 14.80
N THR A 41 11.80 -12.97 13.58
CA THR A 41 11.05 -12.43 12.43
C THR A 41 9.87 -13.34 12.07
N THR A 42 10.08 -14.65 12.06
CA THR A 42 9.02 -15.64 11.80
C THR A 42 7.91 -15.54 12.84
N LYS A 43 8.26 -15.59 14.13
CA LYS A 43 7.31 -15.46 15.24
C LYS A 43 6.56 -14.12 15.21
N ALA A 44 7.24 -13.03 14.86
CA ALA A 44 6.59 -11.72 14.72
C ALA A 44 5.57 -11.70 13.56
N TRP A 45 5.89 -12.35 12.44
CA TRP A 45 4.99 -12.46 11.29
C TRP A 45 3.77 -13.33 11.60
N ASP A 46 3.98 -14.46 12.25
CA ASP A 46 2.91 -15.37 12.68
C ASP A 46 1.94 -14.67 13.64
N ALA A 47 2.47 -13.96 14.65
CA ALA A 47 1.67 -13.17 15.59
C ALA A 47 0.89 -12.06 14.89
N LEU A 48 1.51 -11.34 13.93
CA LEU A 48 0.82 -10.32 13.14
C LEU A 48 -0.34 -10.91 12.35
N ASN A 49 -0.13 -12.06 11.69
CA ASN A 49 -1.17 -12.74 10.90
C ASN A 49 -2.31 -13.27 11.79
N ALA A 50 -2.01 -13.64 13.03
CA ALA A 50 -3.00 -14.03 14.03
C ALA A 50 -3.77 -12.83 14.64
N GLY A 51 -3.38 -11.58 14.31
CA GLY A 51 -3.94 -10.37 14.92
C GLY A 51 -3.44 -10.11 16.36
N GLU A 52 -2.42 -10.84 16.81
CA GLU A 52 -1.80 -10.71 18.13
C GLU A 52 -0.77 -9.57 18.13
N TYR A 53 -1.26 -8.34 17.93
CA TYR A 53 -0.42 -7.17 17.68
C TYR A 53 0.61 -6.90 18.79
N ALA A 54 0.24 -7.08 20.06
CA ALA A 54 1.16 -6.89 21.18
C ALA A 54 2.30 -7.93 21.18
N THR A 55 1.97 -9.20 20.91
CA THR A 55 2.95 -10.29 20.76
C THR A 55 3.90 -10.03 19.58
N ALA A 56 3.34 -9.61 18.43
CA ALA A 56 4.12 -9.28 17.25
C ALA A 56 5.12 -8.14 17.51
N GLU A 57 4.70 -7.11 18.26
CA GLU A 57 5.59 -6.00 18.66
C GLU A 57 6.75 -6.48 19.54
N VAL A 58 6.50 -7.40 20.47
CA VAL A 58 7.55 -7.95 21.35
C VAL A 58 8.62 -8.69 20.55
N TYR A 59 8.21 -9.58 19.64
CA TYR A 59 9.15 -10.32 18.79
C TYR A 59 9.94 -9.41 17.86
N ALA A 60 9.26 -8.48 17.17
CA ALA A 60 9.91 -7.55 16.27
C ALA A 60 10.90 -6.64 17.02
N THR A 61 10.51 -6.11 18.18
CA THR A 61 11.38 -5.27 19.01
C THR A 61 12.60 -6.05 19.49
N LYS A 62 12.44 -7.32 19.88
CA LYS A 62 13.57 -8.16 20.28
C LYS A 62 14.56 -8.39 19.12
N CYS A 63 14.06 -8.56 17.90
CA CYS A 63 14.93 -8.69 16.71
C CYS A 63 15.76 -7.41 16.50
N LEU A 64 15.12 -6.23 16.58
CA LEU A 64 15.81 -4.94 16.49
C LEU A 64 16.86 -4.79 17.62
N GLU A 65 16.48 -5.09 18.86
CA GLU A 65 17.37 -4.99 20.02
C GLU A 65 18.68 -5.78 19.83
N LEU A 66 18.58 -7.01 19.32
CA LEU A 66 19.72 -7.90 19.15
C LEU A 66 20.53 -7.63 17.89
N TYR A 67 19.87 -7.21 16.79
CA TYR A 67 20.48 -7.27 15.46
C TYR A 67 20.56 -5.94 14.70
N GLN A 68 19.99 -4.84 15.20
CA GLN A 68 19.98 -3.56 14.48
C GLN A 68 21.37 -3.03 14.12
N MET A 69 22.38 -3.25 14.99
CA MET A 69 23.75 -2.81 14.70
C MET A 69 24.35 -3.61 13.54
N GLN A 70 24.12 -4.92 13.49
CA GLN A 70 24.59 -5.78 12.41
C GLN A 70 23.86 -5.46 11.10
N ALA A 71 22.55 -5.16 11.18
CA ALA A 71 21.75 -4.73 10.04
C ALA A 71 22.26 -3.41 9.46
N ALA A 72 22.58 -2.43 10.30
CA ALA A 72 23.17 -1.17 9.84
C ALA A 72 24.52 -1.39 9.13
N GLN A 73 25.40 -2.23 9.69
CA GLN A 73 26.66 -2.60 9.03
C GLN A 73 26.44 -3.27 7.67
N GLN A 74 25.52 -4.23 7.59
CA GLN A 74 25.17 -4.90 6.34
C GLN A 74 24.54 -3.95 5.32
N SER A 75 23.71 -2.98 5.75
CA SER A 75 23.11 -1.96 4.88
C SER A 75 24.17 -1.13 4.16
N THR A 76 25.23 -0.72 4.86
CA THR A 76 26.32 0.09 4.26
C THR A 76 27.14 -0.63 3.20
N GLN A 77 27.02 -1.96 3.10
CA GLN A 77 27.73 -2.76 2.10
C GLN A 77 27.00 -2.83 0.75
N LEU A 78 25.76 -2.32 0.69
CA LEU A 78 24.91 -2.41 -0.49
C LEU A 78 24.66 -1.01 -1.07
N THR A 79 24.75 -0.92 -2.39
CA THR A 79 24.28 0.23 -3.19
C THR A 79 23.12 -0.14 -4.11
N ASP A 80 22.76 -1.43 -4.13
CA ASP A 80 21.62 -2.02 -4.83
C ASP A 80 21.23 -3.32 -4.10
N PHE A 81 20.11 -3.91 -4.50
CA PHE A 81 19.65 -5.20 -4.01
C PHE A 81 20.67 -6.31 -4.23
N ALA A 82 20.86 -7.15 -3.22
CA ALA A 82 21.71 -8.32 -3.34
C ALA A 82 21.14 -9.29 -4.41
N PRO A 83 21.98 -9.93 -5.23
CA PRO A 83 21.56 -11.03 -6.08
C PRO A 83 20.86 -12.14 -5.29
N LYS A 84 19.93 -12.86 -5.91
CA LYS A 84 19.08 -13.87 -5.24
C LYS A 84 19.89 -14.92 -4.46
N ASP A 85 21.02 -15.35 -4.99
CA ASP A 85 21.94 -16.32 -4.40
C ASP A 85 22.77 -15.74 -3.23
N GLN A 86 22.79 -14.41 -3.08
CA GLN A 86 23.51 -13.70 -2.01
C GLN A 86 22.57 -13.01 -1.02
N ALA A 87 21.27 -12.98 -1.27
CA ALA A 87 20.29 -12.30 -0.41
C ALA A 87 20.39 -12.77 1.06
N PHE A 88 20.57 -14.07 1.30
CA PHE A 88 20.70 -14.63 2.65
C PHE A 88 22.01 -14.24 3.38
N THR A 89 23.02 -13.73 2.66
CA THR A 89 24.25 -13.19 3.28
C THR A 89 23.94 -11.95 4.13
N TYR A 90 22.91 -11.19 3.75
CA TYR A 90 22.47 -9.97 4.42
C TYR A 90 21.33 -10.25 5.41
N TRP A 91 21.43 -11.37 6.13
CA TRP A 91 20.40 -11.88 7.05
C TRP A 91 19.91 -10.84 8.06
N ALA A 92 20.82 -10.11 8.72
CA ALA A 92 20.46 -9.15 9.77
C ALA A 92 19.74 -7.96 9.18
N LEU A 93 20.24 -7.41 8.06
CA LEU A 93 19.58 -6.35 7.31
C LEU A 93 18.15 -6.75 6.94
N ASN A 94 18.00 -7.93 6.33
CA ASN A 94 16.71 -8.41 5.86
C ASN A 94 15.73 -8.62 7.02
N ASP A 95 16.16 -9.28 8.09
CA ASP A 95 15.30 -9.61 9.22
C ASP A 95 14.94 -8.37 10.06
N VAL A 96 15.89 -7.45 10.30
CA VAL A 96 15.63 -6.20 11.04
C VAL A 96 14.74 -5.27 10.24
N ALA A 97 14.96 -5.11 8.93
CA ALA A 97 14.08 -4.31 8.09
C ALA A 97 12.66 -4.89 8.07
N THR A 98 12.54 -6.22 7.96
CA THR A 98 11.26 -6.93 8.00
C THR A 98 10.56 -6.71 9.34
N CYS A 99 11.25 -6.88 10.46
CA CYS A 99 10.70 -6.60 11.80
C CYS A 99 10.29 -5.13 11.96
N THR A 100 11.06 -4.19 11.42
CA THR A 100 10.70 -2.75 11.43
C THR A 100 9.43 -2.50 10.63
N PHE A 101 9.25 -3.18 9.49
CA PHE A 101 8.00 -3.15 8.73
C PHE A 101 6.82 -3.76 9.51
N ILE A 102 7.01 -4.86 10.26
CA ILE A 102 5.99 -5.42 11.16
C ILE A 102 5.55 -4.39 12.18
N LEU A 103 6.50 -3.72 12.84
CA LEU A 103 6.20 -2.68 13.81
C LEU A 103 5.32 -1.59 13.19
N GLY A 104 5.62 -1.18 11.96
CA GLY A 104 4.76 -0.28 11.18
C GLY A 104 3.32 -0.77 11.10
N GLN A 105 3.11 -2.01 10.66
CA GLN A 105 1.77 -2.60 10.52
C GLN A 105 1.03 -2.78 11.85
N VAL A 106 1.74 -3.24 12.89
CA VAL A 106 1.22 -3.42 14.25
C VAL A 106 0.72 -2.09 14.82
N ARG A 107 1.57 -1.05 14.75
CA ARG A 107 1.26 0.29 15.27
C ARG A 107 0.03 0.87 14.59
N LEU A 108 -0.08 0.70 13.28
CA LEU A 108 -1.26 1.13 12.53
C LEU A 108 -2.53 0.41 12.95
N SER A 109 -2.45 -0.91 13.14
CA SER A 109 -3.58 -1.72 13.58
C SER A 109 -4.08 -1.32 14.97
N GLN A 110 -3.22 -0.70 15.78
CA GLN A 110 -3.54 -0.15 17.10
C GLN A 110 -3.86 1.36 17.08
N GLY A 111 -4.00 1.98 15.91
CA GLY A 111 -4.29 3.41 15.77
C GLY A 111 -3.11 4.34 16.04
N ARG A 112 -1.90 3.81 16.27
CA ARG A 112 -0.65 4.56 16.47
C ARG A 112 -0.07 5.01 15.14
N VAL A 113 -0.81 5.85 14.42
CA VAL A 113 -0.52 6.20 13.02
C VAL A 113 0.87 6.80 12.83
N LYS A 114 1.24 7.76 13.69
CA LYS A 114 2.55 8.43 13.61
C LYS A 114 3.71 7.45 13.81
N GLU A 115 3.65 6.62 14.85
CA GLU A 115 4.69 5.62 15.14
C GLU A 115 4.80 4.56 14.02
N GLY A 116 3.66 4.24 13.37
CA GLY A 116 3.64 3.34 12.22
C GLY A 116 4.29 3.95 10.99
N GLN A 117 4.02 5.23 10.71
CA GLN A 117 4.67 5.98 9.64
C GLN A 117 6.18 6.11 9.88
N GLU A 118 6.61 6.41 11.10
CA GLU A 118 8.03 6.49 11.49
C GLU A 118 8.75 5.15 11.26
N ALA A 119 8.11 4.02 11.58
CA ALA A 119 8.68 2.71 11.30
C ALA A 119 8.87 2.47 9.79
N PHE A 120 7.88 2.81 8.96
CA PHE A 120 8.03 2.67 7.51
C PHE A 120 9.07 3.62 6.91
N ASN A 121 9.15 4.87 7.37
CA ASN A 121 10.22 5.79 6.98
C ASN A 121 11.59 5.22 7.36
N THR A 122 11.72 4.63 8.55
CA THR A 122 12.96 3.98 9.00
C THR A 122 13.40 2.88 8.03
N VAL A 123 12.47 2.03 7.57
CA VAL A 123 12.78 1.00 6.56
C VAL A 123 13.31 1.63 5.27
N ILE A 124 12.64 2.65 4.76
CA ILE A 124 12.98 3.30 3.48
C ILE A 124 14.35 3.98 3.56
N GLU A 125 14.61 4.68 4.66
CA GLU A 125 15.81 5.51 4.81
C GLU A 125 17.05 4.69 5.22
N GLN A 126 16.88 3.70 6.11
CA GLN A 126 18.00 2.97 6.70
C GLN A 126 18.26 1.61 6.05
N TYR A 127 17.23 1.00 5.45
CA TYR A 127 17.28 -0.35 4.90
C TYR A 127 16.74 -0.43 3.45
N PRO A 128 17.16 0.47 2.53
CA PRO A 128 16.57 0.58 1.20
C PRO A 128 16.70 -0.69 0.34
N PHE A 129 17.73 -1.50 0.60
CA PHE A 129 18.06 -2.70 -0.18
C PHE A 129 17.69 -4.01 0.52
N ALA A 130 16.95 -3.95 1.64
CA ALA A 130 16.51 -5.16 2.34
C ALA A 130 15.49 -5.95 1.53
N GLN A 131 15.63 -7.28 1.55
CA GLN A 131 14.77 -8.22 0.85
C GLN A 131 14.39 -9.38 1.75
N CYS A 132 13.11 -9.70 1.84
CA CYS A 132 12.62 -10.79 2.66
C CYS A 132 12.11 -11.94 1.78
N TRP A 133 12.45 -13.17 2.15
CA TRP A 133 11.98 -14.37 1.46
C TRP A 133 10.51 -14.61 1.76
N ASP A 134 9.68 -14.62 0.72
CA ASP A 134 8.32 -15.14 0.79
C ASP A 134 8.37 -16.67 0.58
N PRO A 135 7.79 -17.48 1.49
CA PRO A 135 7.72 -18.94 1.33
C PRO A 135 7.10 -19.42 0.02
N ARG A 136 6.36 -18.55 -0.70
CA ARG A 136 5.79 -18.82 -2.03
C ARG A 136 6.79 -18.65 -3.18
N GLY A 137 8.05 -18.33 -2.91
CA GLY A 137 9.14 -18.53 -3.87
C GLY A 137 9.83 -17.28 -4.41
N TRP A 138 9.56 -16.09 -3.85
CA TRP A 138 10.17 -14.83 -4.27
C TRP A 138 10.72 -14.02 -3.11
N PHE A 139 11.64 -13.10 -3.41
CA PHE A 139 12.05 -12.05 -2.48
C PHE A 139 11.22 -10.80 -2.73
N TRP A 140 10.55 -10.31 -1.69
CA TRP A 140 9.92 -8.98 -1.75
C TRP A 140 10.85 -7.94 -1.14
N LYS A 141 10.74 -6.70 -1.62
CA LYS A 141 11.61 -5.59 -1.23
C LYS A 141 10.95 -4.79 -0.12
N VAL A 142 11.61 -4.73 1.03
CA VAL A 142 10.96 -4.25 2.26
C VAL A 142 10.67 -2.75 2.21
N ALA A 143 11.60 -1.97 1.67
CA ALA A 143 11.43 -0.52 1.48
C ALA A 143 10.35 -0.15 0.47
N GLU A 144 10.21 -0.91 -0.63
CA GLU A 144 9.12 -0.70 -1.59
C GLU A 144 7.75 -0.97 -0.93
N ALA A 145 7.63 -2.07 -0.17
CA ALA A 145 6.41 -2.36 0.58
C ALA A 145 6.10 -1.28 1.64
N ALA A 146 7.11 -0.77 2.34
CA ALA A 146 6.96 0.32 3.31
C ALA A 146 6.47 1.61 2.63
N SER A 147 7.03 1.96 1.47
CA SER A 147 6.61 3.10 0.66
C SER A 147 5.15 2.95 0.19
N ASP A 148 4.77 1.76 -0.24
CA ASP A 148 3.39 1.44 -0.63
C ASP A 148 2.38 1.53 0.52
N LYS A 149 2.81 1.27 1.75
CA LYS A 149 2.00 1.53 2.94
C LYS A 149 1.86 3.04 3.14
N LEU A 150 2.98 3.76 3.23
CA LEU A 150 2.99 5.21 3.48
C LEU A 150 2.17 6.01 2.47
N THR A 151 2.22 5.64 1.20
CA THR A 151 1.46 6.31 0.14
C THR A 151 -0.06 6.27 0.37
N THR A 152 -0.54 5.32 1.17
CA THR A 152 -1.96 5.20 1.51
C THR A 152 -2.30 5.59 2.96
N LEU A 153 -1.29 5.78 3.80
CA LEU A 153 -1.46 6.03 5.23
C LEU A 153 -1.60 7.50 5.57
N GLY A 154 -2.56 7.80 6.44
CA GLY A 154 -2.87 9.18 6.83
C GLY A 154 -3.56 9.98 5.73
N THR A 155 -3.96 9.32 4.64
CA THR A 155 -4.78 9.94 3.61
C THR A 155 -6.26 9.80 3.99
N PRO A 156 -7.13 10.79 3.70
CA PRO A 156 -8.58 10.66 3.92
C PRO A 156 -9.26 9.73 2.90
N TYR A 157 -8.50 9.09 2.01
CA TYR A 157 -8.99 8.29 0.91
C TYR A 157 -9.28 6.87 1.36
N ASP A 158 -10.50 6.40 1.07
CA ASP A 158 -10.91 5.02 1.30
C ASP A 158 -10.56 4.16 0.09
N PHE A 159 -9.68 3.17 0.27
CA PHE A 159 -9.26 2.24 -0.79
C PHE A 159 -10.21 1.04 -0.96
N GLY A 160 -11.28 0.95 -0.17
CA GLY A 160 -12.25 -0.15 -0.22
C GLY A 160 -11.61 -1.50 0.12
N ASP A 161 -11.98 -2.53 -0.63
CA ASP A 161 -11.49 -3.91 -0.46
C ASP A 161 -10.19 -4.20 -1.23
N TYR A 162 -9.52 -3.14 -1.73
CA TYR A 162 -8.29 -3.21 -2.52
C TYR A 162 -8.38 -3.99 -3.83
N ARG A 163 -9.56 -4.45 -4.27
CA ARG A 163 -9.72 -5.10 -5.57
C ARG A 163 -9.42 -4.11 -6.71
N SER A 164 -8.90 -4.63 -7.81
CA SER A 164 -8.61 -3.83 -9.01
C SER A 164 -9.83 -3.06 -9.48
N GLU A 165 -10.99 -3.72 -9.60
CA GLU A 165 -12.27 -3.09 -9.97
C GLU A 165 -12.68 -1.94 -9.02
N THR A 166 -12.55 -2.15 -7.71
CA THR A 166 -12.86 -1.14 -6.68
C THR A 166 -11.95 0.07 -6.83
N LEU A 167 -10.65 -0.14 -7.01
CA LEU A 167 -9.66 0.93 -7.17
C LEU A 167 -9.86 1.69 -8.49
N THR A 168 -10.12 0.99 -9.60
CA THR A 168 -10.45 1.60 -10.90
C THR A 168 -11.72 2.44 -10.82
N THR A 169 -12.76 1.93 -10.16
CA THR A 169 -14.03 2.66 -9.95
C THR A 169 -13.80 3.93 -9.13
N LYS A 170 -13.02 3.84 -8.04
CA LYS A 170 -12.67 5.00 -7.22
C LYS A 170 -11.80 6.01 -8.00
N ALA A 171 -10.90 5.55 -8.87
CA ALA A 171 -10.11 6.41 -9.75
C ALA A 171 -11.01 7.17 -10.75
N TRP A 172 -12.00 6.51 -11.36
CA TRP A 172 -12.99 7.18 -12.20
C TRP A 172 -13.78 8.25 -11.43
N ASN A 173 -14.24 7.92 -10.22
CA ASN A 173 -14.97 8.85 -9.37
C ASN A 173 -14.11 10.06 -8.96
N ALA A 174 -12.82 9.85 -8.68
CA ALA A 174 -11.87 10.93 -8.39
C ALA A 174 -11.65 11.82 -9.62
N LEU A 175 -11.45 11.23 -10.81
CA LEU A 175 -11.30 11.96 -12.06
C LEU A 175 -12.53 12.83 -12.36
N ALA A 176 -13.74 12.29 -12.16
CA ALA A 176 -14.99 13.01 -12.36
C ALA A 176 -15.15 14.21 -11.40
N GLN A 177 -14.49 14.16 -10.24
CA GLN A 177 -14.48 15.22 -9.23
C GLN A 177 -13.28 16.16 -9.37
N THR A 178 -12.42 15.97 -10.39
CA THR A 178 -11.14 16.68 -10.53
C THR A 178 -10.26 16.54 -9.28
N ASP A 179 -10.39 15.41 -8.58
CA ASP A 179 -9.56 15.04 -7.44
C ASP A 179 -8.29 14.35 -7.94
N ASP A 180 -7.37 15.17 -8.45
CA ASP A 180 -6.12 14.71 -9.04
C ASP A 180 -5.29 13.86 -8.07
N LYS A 181 -5.35 14.18 -6.77
CA LYS A 181 -4.63 13.39 -5.76
C LYS A 181 -5.29 12.03 -5.54
N GLY A 182 -6.62 11.97 -5.50
CA GLY A 182 -7.36 10.71 -5.47
C GLY A 182 -7.06 9.83 -6.67
N VAL A 183 -7.04 10.41 -7.88
CA VAL A 183 -6.64 9.71 -9.10
C VAL A 183 -5.25 9.09 -8.93
N GLU A 184 -4.26 9.88 -8.55
CA GLU A 184 -2.88 9.41 -8.36
C GLU A 184 -2.82 8.24 -7.36
N LEU A 185 -3.49 8.37 -6.21
CA LEU A 185 -3.45 7.37 -5.14
C LEU A 185 -4.15 6.06 -5.53
N TYR A 186 -5.36 6.12 -6.10
CA TYR A 186 -6.09 4.92 -6.50
C TYR A 186 -5.40 4.20 -7.67
N VAL A 187 -4.91 4.95 -8.66
CA VAL A 187 -4.15 4.39 -9.79
C VAL A 187 -2.87 3.74 -9.29
N LYS A 188 -2.09 4.45 -8.47
CA LYS A 188 -0.84 3.90 -7.90
C LYS A 188 -1.11 2.62 -7.13
N LYS A 189 -2.16 2.58 -6.30
CA LYS A 189 -2.49 1.36 -5.55
C LYS A 189 -2.90 0.21 -6.49
N CYS A 190 -3.74 0.46 -7.49
CA CYS A 190 -4.13 -0.56 -8.47
C CYS A 190 -2.91 -1.14 -9.20
N VAL A 191 -2.05 -0.27 -9.73
CA VAL A 191 -0.83 -0.67 -10.43
C VAL A 191 0.11 -1.46 -9.52
N SER A 192 0.36 -0.99 -8.29
CA SER A 192 1.25 -1.68 -7.33
C SER A 192 0.82 -3.12 -7.03
N LEU A 193 -0.50 -3.37 -6.97
CA LEU A 193 -1.04 -4.69 -6.64
C LEU A 193 -1.17 -5.61 -7.85
N TYR A 194 -1.44 -5.07 -9.05
CA TYR A 194 -1.95 -5.85 -10.16
C TYR A 194 -1.15 -5.76 -11.47
N GLU A 195 -0.15 -4.88 -11.59
CA GLU A 195 0.59 -4.70 -12.85
C GLU A 195 1.27 -5.99 -13.33
N ALA A 196 1.87 -6.76 -12.41
CA ALA A 196 2.51 -8.04 -12.76
C ALA A 196 1.51 -9.03 -13.38
N LYS A 197 0.30 -9.14 -12.79
CA LYS A 197 -0.76 -10.00 -13.32
C LYS A 197 -1.33 -9.47 -14.63
N ALA A 198 -1.46 -8.16 -14.78
CA ALA A 198 -1.87 -7.52 -16.03
C ALA A 198 -0.92 -7.84 -17.19
N LYS A 199 0.41 -7.78 -16.94
CA LYS A 199 1.43 -8.16 -17.93
C LYS A 199 1.37 -9.65 -18.29
N GLU A 200 1.17 -10.52 -17.30
CA GLU A 200 0.96 -11.95 -17.53
C GLU A 200 -0.27 -12.19 -18.43
N GLN A 201 -1.40 -11.54 -18.13
CA GLN A 201 -2.62 -11.66 -18.94
C GLN A 201 -2.44 -11.11 -20.36
N GLN A 202 -1.78 -9.95 -20.53
CA GLN A 202 -1.45 -9.40 -21.85
C GLN A 202 -0.59 -10.37 -22.67
N ALA A 203 0.43 -10.98 -22.08
CA ALA A 203 1.33 -11.90 -22.77
C ALA A 203 0.62 -13.20 -23.22
N GLY A 204 -0.49 -13.57 -22.56
CA GLY A 204 -1.32 -14.70 -22.93
C GLY A 204 -2.29 -14.43 -24.09
N LEU A 205 -2.38 -13.19 -24.57
CA LEU A 205 -3.29 -12.77 -25.64
C LEU A 205 -2.53 -12.44 -26.92
N ALA A 206 -3.08 -12.86 -28.05
CA ALA A 206 -2.60 -12.46 -29.39
C ALA A 206 -3.49 -11.37 -30.02
N ASP A 207 -4.69 -11.18 -29.49
CA ASP A 207 -5.67 -10.17 -29.91
C ASP A 207 -6.63 -9.88 -28.74
N PHE A 208 -7.54 -8.92 -28.91
CA PHE A 208 -8.61 -8.60 -27.96
C PHE A 208 -9.45 -9.83 -27.59
N ALA A 209 -9.81 -9.92 -26.32
CA ALA A 209 -10.70 -10.97 -25.84
C ALA A 209 -12.11 -10.79 -26.42
N THR A 210 -12.79 -11.91 -26.68
CA THR A 210 -14.21 -11.92 -27.04
C THR A 210 -15.07 -11.48 -25.85
N ASN A 211 -16.29 -10.99 -26.11
CA ASN A 211 -17.16 -10.44 -25.06
C ASN A 211 -17.46 -11.43 -23.91
N ASP A 212 -17.50 -12.73 -24.19
CA ASP A 212 -17.72 -13.78 -23.19
C ASP A 212 -16.49 -14.05 -22.31
N LYS A 213 -15.29 -13.63 -22.76
CA LYS A 213 -14.00 -13.85 -22.08
C LYS A 213 -13.30 -12.57 -21.62
N VAL A 214 -13.88 -11.41 -21.92
CA VAL A 214 -13.26 -10.12 -21.60
C VAL A 214 -12.98 -9.98 -20.10
N PHE A 215 -13.84 -10.53 -19.24
CA PHE A 215 -13.66 -10.53 -17.79
C PHE A 215 -12.53 -11.46 -17.29
N ASP A 216 -12.10 -12.45 -18.10
CA ASP A 216 -10.94 -13.29 -17.75
C ASP A 216 -9.63 -12.47 -17.72
N SER A 217 -9.62 -11.34 -18.44
CA SER A 217 -8.52 -10.38 -18.51
C SER A 217 -8.68 -9.24 -17.48
N TRP A 218 -9.28 -9.51 -16.32
CA TRP A 218 -9.62 -8.50 -15.32
C TRP A 218 -8.45 -7.57 -14.93
N ALA A 219 -7.28 -8.11 -14.60
CA ALA A 219 -6.14 -7.31 -14.14
C ALA A 219 -5.60 -6.42 -15.26
N LEU A 220 -5.47 -6.99 -16.47
CA LEU A 220 -5.11 -6.27 -17.68
C LEU A 220 -6.06 -5.10 -17.92
N ASN A 221 -7.36 -5.37 -17.93
CA ASN A 221 -8.39 -4.37 -18.18
C ASN A 221 -8.34 -3.24 -17.15
N ASP A 222 -8.28 -3.57 -15.87
CA ASP A 222 -8.28 -2.59 -14.78
C ASP A 222 -6.99 -1.76 -14.74
N VAL A 223 -5.81 -2.39 -14.83
CA VAL A 223 -4.52 -1.68 -14.80
C VAL A 223 -4.36 -0.74 -15.99
N ALA A 224 -4.71 -1.19 -17.21
CA ALA A 224 -4.68 -0.34 -18.39
C ALA A 224 -5.65 0.84 -18.27
N THR A 225 -6.86 0.59 -17.75
CA THR A 225 -7.85 1.63 -17.51
C THR A 225 -7.36 2.64 -16.48
N CYS A 226 -6.69 2.20 -15.40
CA CYS A 226 -6.05 3.08 -14.43
C CYS A 226 -4.98 3.99 -15.05
N TYR A 227 -4.12 3.47 -15.94
CA TYR A 227 -3.17 4.33 -16.68
C TYR A 227 -3.89 5.32 -17.60
N PHE A 228 -4.97 4.91 -18.26
CA PHE A 228 -5.79 5.83 -19.06
C PHE A 228 -6.39 6.95 -18.21
N ILE A 229 -6.98 6.62 -17.04
CA ILE A 229 -7.54 7.58 -16.08
C ILE A 229 -6.47 8.58 -15.60
N LEU A 230 -5.27 8.09 -15.27
CA LEU A 230 -4.14 8.95 -14.91
C LEU A 230 -3.76 9.91 -16.04
N GLY A 231 -3.69 9.39 -17.27
CA GLY A 231 -3.44 10.21 -18.46
C GLY A 231 -4.49 11.31 -18.65
N GLU A 232 -5.78 11.00 -18.44
CA GLU A 232 -6.87 11.99 -18.52
C GLU A 232 -6.73 13.08 -17.45
N SER A 233 -6.43 12.74 -16.19
CA SER A 233 -6.21 13.72 -15.11
C SER A 233 -5.00 14.63 -15.42
N LEU A 234 -3.88 14.05 -15.84
CA LEU A 234 -2.68 14.80 -16.21
C LEU A 234 -2.92 15.72 -17.42
N LEU A 235 -3.72 15.26 -18.39
CA LEU A 235 -4.13 16.06 -19.54
C LEU A 235 -4.99 17.26 -19.12
N GLN A 236 -5.93 17.10 -18.17
CA GLN A 236 -6.73 18.20 -17.62
C GLN A 236 -5.84 19.24 -16.92
N GLN A 237 -4.76 18.80 -16.27
CA GLN A 237 -3.74 19.65 -15.65
C GLN A 237 -2.74 20.26 -16.66
N LYS A 238 -2.87 19.96 -17.97
CA LYS A 238 -1.90 20.34 -19.03
C LYS A 238 -0.48 19.81 -18.81
N ARG A 239 -0.33 18.75 -18.03
CA ARG A 239 0.94 18.04 -17.82
C ARG A 239 1.17 17.06 -18.96
N TYR A 240 1.40 17.60 -20.15
CA TYR A 240 1.34 16.85 -21.41
C TYR A 240 2.37 15.72 -21.51
N ASP A 241 3.59 15.91 -21.04
CA ASP A 241 4.64 14.88 -21.11
C ASP A 241 4.29 13.66 -20.23
N GLU A 242 3.78 13.92 -19.03
CA GLU A 242 3.37 12.87 -18.10
C GLU A 242 2.09 12.17 -18.58
N ALA A 243 1.13 12.93 -19.11
CA ALA A 243 -0.07 12.37 -19.74
C ALA A 243 0.31 11.46 -20.92
N LYS A 244 1.23 11.91 -21.77
CA LYS A 244 1.77 11.14 -22.88
C LYS A 244 2.40 9.83 -22.39
N ALA A 245 3.25 9.89 -21.38
CA ALA A 245 3.88 8.69 -20.80
C ALA A 245 2.82 7.69 -20.30
N ALA A 246 1.76 8.15 -19.63
CA ALA A 246 0.68 7.28 -19.16
C ALA A 246 -0.09 6.62 -20.32
N PHE A 247 -0.43 7.38 -21.37
CA PHE A 247 -1.11 6.83 -22.55
C PHE A 247 -0.22 5.87 -23.37
N GLU A 248 1.07 6.19 -23.53
CA GLU A 248 2.05 5.33 -24.18
C GLU A 248 2.23 4.01 -23.42
N ARG A 249 2.20 4.05 -22.08
CA ARG A 249 2.24 2.84 -21.25
C ARG A 249 1.10 1.88 -21.58
N VAL A 250 -0.13 2.40 -21.74
CA VAL A 250 -1.28 1.56 -22.17
C VAL A 250 -1.02 0.93 -23.53
N ILE A 251 -0.53 1.71 -24.50
CA ILE A 251 -0.36 1.26 -25.89
C ILE A 251 0.74 0.20 -25.99
N ASN A 252 1.84 0.38 -25.26
CA ASN A 252 3.02 -0.47 -25.37
C ASN A 252 2.89 -1.76 -24.54
N ASP A 253 2.31 -1.66 -23.34
CA ASP A 253 2.37 -2.76 -22.36
C ASP A 253 1.02 -3.46 -22.15
N PHE A 254 -0.09 -2.84 -22.56
CA PHE A 254 -1.45 -3.30 -22.27
C PHE A 254 -2.40 -3.18 -23.48
N ALA A 255 -1.86 -3.45 -24.68
CA ALA A 255 -2.50 -3.16 -25.96
C ALA A 255 -3.88 -3.80 -26.18
N PHE A 256 -4.16 -4.94 -25.52
CA PHE A 256 -5.41 -5.70 -25.68
C PHE A 256 -6.45 -5.44 -24.59
N ALA A 257 -6.19 -4.49 -23.68
CA ALA A 257 -7.14 -4.15 -22.63
C ALA A 257 -8.46 -3.58 -23.16
N GLN A 258 -9.55 -3.98 -22.51
CA GLN A 258 -10.91 -3.53 -22.78
C GLN A 258 -11.58 -3.06 -21.49
N CYS A 259 -12.28 -1.93 -21.56
CA CYS A 259 -13.00 -1.37 -20.42
C CYS A 259 -14.50 -1.32 -20.73
N TRP A 260 -15.34 -1.67 -19.75
CA TRP A 260 -16.79 -1.58 -19.87
C TRP A 260 -17.25 -0.13 -19.82
N ASP A 261 -17.97 0.32 -20.85
CA ASP A 261 -18.77 1.53 -20.79
C ASP A 261 -20.16 1.18 -20.24
N PRO A 262 -20.64 1.87 -19.18
CA PRO A 262 -21.98 1.67 -18.64
C PRO A 262 -23.13 1.79 -19.65
N LYS A 263 -22.88 2.37 -20.83
CA LYS A 263 -23.83 2.45 -21.95
C LYS A 263 -23.92 1.16 -22.78
N GLY A 264 -23.20 0.10 -22.42
CA GLY A 264 -23.45 -1.24 -22.92
C GLY A 264 -22.40 -1.80 -23.88
N TRP A 265 -21.19 -1.25 -23.94
CA TRP A 265 -20.13 -1.76 -24.82
C TRP A 265 -18.78 -1.79 -24.14
N PHE A 266 -17.88 -2.66 -24.62
CA PHE A 266 -16.46 -2.60 -24.27
C PHE A 266 -15.71 -1.71 -25.26
N TRP A 267 -14.98 -0.73 -24.76
CA TRP A 267 -14.07 0.07 -25.56
C TRP A 267 -12.63 -0.38 -25.36
N LYS A 268 -11.80 -0.18 -26.39
CA LYS A 268 -10.39 -0.60 -26.40
C LYS A 268 -9.54 0.50 -25.78
N VAL A 269 -8.89 0.20 -24.65
CA VAL A 269 -8.22 1.24 -23.86
C VAL A 269 -7.06 1.87 -24.65
N ALA A 270 -6.28 1.05 -25.37
CA ALA A 270 -5.20 1.54 -26.23
C ALA A 270 -5.67 2.41 -27.42
N VAL A 271 -6.91 2.24 -27.90
CA VAL A 271 -7.47 3.12 -28.94
C VAL A 271 -7.78 4.49 -28.34
N GLY A 272 -8.46 4.52 -27.19
CA GLY A 272 -8.69 5.77 -26.45
C GLY A 272 -7.39 6.51 -26.14
N SER A 273 -6.34 5.78 -25.70
CA SER A 273 -5.02 6.38 -25.44
C SER A 273 -4.40 7.02 -26.69
N ARG A 274 -4.50 6.38 -27.87
CA ARG A 274 -3.99 6.96 -29.13
C ARG A 274 -4.72 8.25 -29.50
N ASP A 275 -6.04 8.29 -29.31
CA ASP A 275 -6.82 9.50 -29.56
C ASP A 275 -6.37 10.66 -28.65
N ARG A 276 -6.02 10.36 -27.40
CA ARG A 276 -5.49 11.35 -26.45
C ARG A 276 -4.08 11.82 -26.77
N LEU A 277 -3.22 10.94 -27.27
CA LEU A 277 -1.91 11.35 -27.80
C LEU A 277 -2.05 12.32 -28.97
N ASN A 278 -2.94 12.05 -29.92
CA ASN A 278 -3.23 12.97 -31.02
C ASN A 278 -3.76 14.32 -30.53
N LYS A 279 -4.64 14.30 -29.52
CA LYS A 279 -5.13 15.52 -28.87
C LYS A 279 -4.00 16.31 -28.20
N ILE A 280 -3.07 15.64 -27.52
CA ILE A 280 -1.91 16.28 -26.90
C ILE A 280 -1.06 16.98 -27.95
N LEU A 281 -0.76 16.35 -29.10
CA LEU A 281 0.03 16.97 -30.18
C LEU A 281 -0.58 18.31 -30.61
N VAL A 282 -1.89 18.33 -30.88
CA VAL A 282 -2.62 19.55 -31.25
C VAL A 282 -2.56 20.61 -30.14
N LEU A 283 -2.67 20.22 -28.87
CA LEU A 283 -2.70 21.15 -27.73
C LEU A 283 -1.31 21.64 -27.31
N SER A 284 -0.26 20.86 -27.54
CA SER A 284 1.12 21.22 -27.21
C SER A 284 1.82 22.04 -28.31
N GLY A 285 1.19 22.17 -29.48
CA GLY A 285 1.71 22.95 -30.60
C GLY A 285 2.79 22.24 -31.42
N ASN A 286 2.83 20.91 -31.36
CA ASN A 286 3.77 20.05 -32.08
C ASN A 286 3.08 19.22 -33.17
#